data_AF-A0A933JJ41-F1
#
_entry.id   AF-A0A933JJ41-F1
#
_cell.length_a   1.000
_cell.length_b   1.000
_cell.length_c   1.000
_cell.angle_alpha   90.00
_cell.angle_beta   90.00
_cell.angle_gamma   90.00
#
_symmetry.space_group_name_H-M   'P 1'
#
loop_
_entity.id
_entity.type
_entity.pdbx_description
1 polymer ?
#
loop_
_entity_poly.entity_id
_entity_poly.type
_entity_poly.pdbx_seq_one_letter_code
_entity_poly.pdbx_strand_id
1 'polypeptide(L)'
;MASQTVESSFESVAQLPESLLRGLLDRGDAQERVWAAWALGTRLGAAFAIEAEPHASHDPDPGARRHLIVVLAGYGRRQALCVLARFDPSSRVRATACQYLLKMDGKVSEEVLDRLRVDDSIVRQAILTWAPPSAIEVDELERAFVDRDEAVRSLVLESLGSSARTPWLGDALEHERSRPVRRRIVELLVPRADGVRLALVAAHRSPHRAKILEALGSTKVRLPWSELLNVADHLSLDIARSVLALARPEEIDSAWLMGTLERAASDPRHPEARPVAEAALALLEGRTSLGADVKVRARGCAERAIPRGTALAVRNFR
;
A
#
# COMPACT_ATOMS: atom_id res chain seq x y z
N MET A 1 -24.73 -36.40 36.00
CA MET A 1 -23.55 -35.83 36.69
C MET A 1 -23.23 -34.53 35.99
N ALA A 2 -23.46 -33.40 36.67
CA ALA A 2 -23.13 -32.09 36.12
C ALA A 2 -21.61 -31.98 36.07
N SER A 3 -21.04 -31.98 34.87
CA SER A 3 -19.66 -31.53 34.67
C SER A 3 -19.61 -30.09 35.15
N GLN A 4 -19.06 -29.86 36.35
CA GLN A 4 -18.58 -28.54 36.71
C GLN A 4 -17.57 -28.17 35.64
N THR A 5 -17.97 -27.26 34.75
CA THR A 5 -17.05 -26.52 33.89
C THR A 5 -16.21 -25.68 34.84
N VAL A 6 -15.15 -26.29 35.38
CA VAL A 6 -14.06 -25.55 35.96
C VAL A 6 -13.61 -24.61 34.86
N GLU A 7 -13.77 -23.30 35.05
CA GLU A 7 -13.21 -22.31 34.14
C GLU A 7 -11.70 -22.57 34.10
N SER A 8 -11.24 -23.24 33.05
CA SER A 8 -9.82 -23.45 32.84
C SER A 8 -9.21 -22.08 32.58
N SER A 9 -8.37 -21.60 33.50
CA SER A 9 -7.54 -20.42 33.29
C SER A 9 -6.10 -20.83 33.04
N PHE A 10 -5.32 -19.92 32.44
CA PHE A 10 -3.89 -20.15 32.29
C PHE A 10 -3.21 -20.37 33.64
N GLU A 11 -3.59 -19.61 34.67
CA GLU A 11 -3.01 -19.71 36.03
C GLU A 11 -3.26 -21.10 36.63
N SER A 12 -4.45 -21.67 36.45
CA SER A 12 -4.78 -23.00 36.92
C SER A 12 -3.96 -24.07 36.19
N VAL A 13 -3.83 -23.98 34.85
CA VAL A 13 -3.01 -24.91 34.07
C VAL A 13 -1.53 -24.78 34.43
N ALA A 14 -1.02 -23.55 34.54
CA ALA A 14 0.37 -23.25 34.84
C ALA A 14 0.82 -23.69 36.24
N GLN A 15 -0.09 -24.10 37.13
CA GLN A 15 0.21 -24.69 38.44
C GLN A 15 0.19 -26.22 38.44
N LEU A 16 -0.30 -26.87 37.37
CA LEU A 16 -0.36 -28.33 37.31
C LEU A 16 1.03 -28.98 37.39
N PRO A 17 1.14 -30.23 37.90
CA PRO A 17 2.33 -31.05 37.78
C PRO A 17 2.79 -31.20 36.32
N GLU A 18 4.10 -31.31 36.11
CA GLU A 18 4.72 -31.41 34.78
C GLU A 18 4.17 -32.58 33.94
N SER A 19 3.85 -33.71 34.57
CA SER A 19 3.24 -34.87 33.91
C SER A 19 1.84 -34.56 33.36
N LEU A 20 1.04 -33.77 34.07
CA LEU A 20 -0.27 -33.34 33.60
C LEU A 20 -0.14 -32.30 32.49
N LEU A 21 0.84 -31.39 32.59
CA LEU A 21 1.14 -30.44 31.52
C LEU A 21 1.51 -31.15 30.21
N ARG A 22 2.39 -32.17 30.25
CA ARG A 22 2.68 -32.98 29.05
C ARG A 22 1.44 -33.70 28.53
N GLY A 23 0.61 -34.24 29.43
CA GLY A 23 -0.67 -34.85 29.05
C GLY A 23 -1.63 -33.88 28.34
N LEU A 24 -1.68 -32.62 28.78
CA LEU A 24 -2.44 -31.56 28.12
C LEU A 24 -1.81 -31.16 26.79
N LEU A 25 -0.49 -31.08 26.69
CA LEU A 25 0.20 -30.81 25.43
C LEU A 25 -0.09 -31.88 24.36
N ASP A 26 -0.24 -33.14 24.76
CA ASP A 26 -0.54 -34.24 23.86
C ASP A 26 -2.01 -34.33 23.45
N ARG A 27 -2.94 -34.10 24.39
CA ARG A 27 -4.36 -34.47 24.25
C ARG A 27 -5.36 -33.38 24.60
N GLY A 28 -4.91 -32.29 25.19
CA GLY A 28 -5.77 -31.15 25.50
C GLY A 28 -6.32 -30.50 24.23
N ASP A 29 -7.28 -29.62 24.38
CA ASP A 29 -7.74 -28.78 23.28
C ASP A 29 -6.65 -27.76 22.83
N ALA A 30 -6.89 -27.00 21.76
CA ALA A 30 -5.89 -26.07 21.23
C ALA A 30 -5.42 -25.03 22.27
N GLN A 31 -6.33 -24.58 23.14
CA GLN A 31 -6.04 -23.57 24.15
C GLN A 31 -5.24 -24.19 25.32
N GLU A 32 -5.65 -25.37 25.79
CA GLU A 32 -4.93 -26.15 26.79
C GLU A 32 -3.51 -26.52 26.33
N ARG A 33 -3.35 -26.94 25.06
CA ARG A 33 -2.02 -27.26 24.48
C ARG A 33 -1.11 -26.04 24.46
N VAL A 34 -1.64 -24.87 24.09
CA VAL A 34 -0.89 -23.61 24.17
C VAL A 34 -0.48 -23.33 25.61
N TRP A 35 -1.42 -23.30 26.54
CA TRP A 35 -1.12 -23.03 27.95
C TRP A 35 -0.12 -24.00 28.56
N ALA A 36 -0.26 -25.30 28.25
CA ALA A 36 0.67 -26.32 28.65
C ALA A 36 2.07 -26.07 28.09
N ALA A 37 2.19 -25.74 26.80
CA ALA A 37 3.47 -25.41 26.19
C ALA A 37 4.15 -24.19 26.83
N TRP A 38 3.40 -23.12 27.14
CA TRP A 38 3.95 -21.95 27.82
C TRP A 38 4.38 -22.26 29.27
N ALA A 39 3.56 -23.02 30.01
CA ALA A 39 3.90 -23.46 31.36
C ALA A 39 5.14 -24.37 31.38
N LEU A 40 5.28 -25.29 30.43
CA LEU A 40 6.45 -26.15 30.29
C LEU A 40 7.68 -25.34 29.86
N GLY A 41 7.55 -24.45 28.89
CA GLY A 41 8.64 -23.58 28.44
C GLY A 41 9.19 -22.73 29.58
N THR A 42 8.34 -22.04 30.34
CA THR A 42 8.78 -21.21 31.47
C THR A 42 9.47 -22.00 32.57
N ARG A 43 9.05 -23.25 32.84
CA ARG A 43 9.63 -24.09 33.91
C ARG A 43 10.91 -24.81 33.51
N LEU A 44 10.95 -25.37 32.29
CA LEU A 44 12.02 -26.25 31.82
C LEU A 44 13.03 -25.54 30.93
N GLY A 45 12.70 -24.35 30.44
CA GLY A 45 13.59 -23.56 29.60
C GLY A 45 13.94 -24.26 28.28
N ALA A 46 15.22 -24.23 27.94
CA ALA A 46 15.76 -24.80 26.71
C ALA A 46 15.54 -26.32 26.59
N ALA A 47 15.38 -27.05 27.70
CA ALA A 47 15.09 -28.48 27.67
C ALA A 47 13.74 -28.78 26.98
N PHE A 48 12.70 -28.00 27.32
CA PHE A 48 11.40 -28.14 26.67
C PHE A 48 11.41 -27.70 25.20
N ALA A 49 12.30 -26.78 24.81
CA ALA A 49 12.35 -26.33 23.43
C ALA A 49 12.62 -27.47 22.43
N ILE A 50 13.39 -28.49 22.83
CA ILE A 50 13.63 -29.69 22.03
C ILE A 50 12.36 -30.56 21.99
N GLU A 51 11.70 -30.74 23.14
CA GLU A 51 10.44 -31.48 23.25
C GLU A 51 9.30 -30.83 22.45
N ALA A 52 9.33 -29.50 22.27
CA ALA A 52 8.28 -28.74 21.59
C ALA A 52 8.31 -28.85 20.06
N GLU A 53 9.44 -29.22 19.44
CA GLU A 53 9.57 -29.25 17.96
C GLU A 53 8.58 -30.19 17.26
N PRO A 54 8.36 -31.44 17.73
CA PRO A 54 7.36 -32.33 17.15
C PRO A 54 5.95 -31.75 17.25
N HIS A 55 5.59 -31.11 18.38
CA HIS A 55 4.29 -30.46 18.54
C HIS A 55 4.14 -29.28 17.59
N ALA A 56 5.18 -28.45 17.46
CA ALA A 56 5.15 -27.30 16.56
C ALA A 56 4.96 -27.72 15.09
N SER A 57 5.39 -28.93 14.73
CA SER A 57 5.31 -29.47 13.36
C SER A 57 4.03 -30.24 13.08
N HIS A 58 3.43 -30.87 14.09
CA HIS A 58 2.33 -31.84 13.90
C HIS A 58 1.02 -31.50 14.64
N ASP A 59 0.99 -30.46 15.48
CA ASP A 59 -0.25 -30.05 16.13
C ASP A 59 -1.33 -29.74 15.07
N PRO A 60 -2.54 -30.30 15.17
CA PRO A 60 -3.57 -30.11 14.15
C PRO A 60 -4.02 -28.64 14.03
N ASP A 61 -3.95 -27.86 15.10
CA ASP A 61 -4.40 -26.48 15.13
C ASP A 61 -3.28 -25.50 14.72
N PRO A 62 -3.46 -24.71 13.65
CA PRO A 62 -2.44 -23.75 13.22
C PRO A 62 -2.23 -22.61 14.21
N GLY A 63 -3.19 -22.30 15.08
CA GLY A 63 -3.04 -21.35 16.18
C GLY A 63 -2.05 -21.87 17.22
N ALA A 64 -2.21 -23.12 17.66
CA ALA A 64 -1.28 -23.78 18.58
C ALA A 64 0.14 -23.87 17.99
N ARG A 65 0.30 -24.26 16.72
CA ARG A 65 1.61 -24.25 16.03
C ARG A 65 2.27 -22.87 16.03
N ARG A 66 1.50 -21.80 15.81
CA ARG A 66 2.02 -20.41 15.87
C ARG A 66 2.51 -20.01 17.25
N HIS A 67 1.83 -20.43 18.32
CA HIS A 67 2.30 -20.18 19.68
C HIS A 67 3.55 -20.99 20.02
N LEU A 68 3.65 -22.23 19.55
CA LEU A 68 4.85 -23.04 19.70
C LEU A 68 6.07 -22.44 18.97
N ILE A 69 5.87 -21.79 17.81
CA ILE A 69 6.94 -21.00 17.16
C ILE A 69 7.51 -19.94 18.10
N VAL A 70 6.67 -19.27 18.91
CA VAL A 70 7.15 -18.24 19.86
C VAL A 70 8.06 -18.86 20.92
N VAL A 71 7.67 -20.02 21.45
CA VAL A 71 8.47 -20.77 22.42
C VAL A 71 9.80 -21.19 21.80
N LEU A 72 9.77 -21.80 20.61
CA LEU A 72 10.97 -22.22 19.88
C LEU A 72 11.90 -21.05 19.57
N ALA A 73 11.36 -19.90 19.16
CA ALA A 73 12.13 -18.69 18.90
C ALA A 73 12.80 -18.15 20.18
N GLY A 74 12.09 -18.14 21.31
CA GLY A 74 12.61 -17.69 22.61
C GLY A 74 13.81 -18.48 23.10
N TYR A 75 13.94 -19.75 22.68
CA TYR A 75 15.07 -20.62 23.00
C TYR A 75 16.05 -20.81 21.83
N GLY A 76 15.99 -19.95 20.81
CA GLY A 76 16.97 -19.94 19.73
C GLY A 76 16.90 -21.15 18.79
N ARG A 77 15.76 -21.86 18.71
CA ARG A 77 15.57 -23.05 17.85
C ARG A 77 15.39 -22.67 16.37
N ARG A 78 16.37 -21.98 15.82
CA ARG A 78 16.37 -21.44 14.45
C ARG A 78 16.03 -22.48 13.39
N GLN A 79 16.67 -23.65 13.44
CA GLN A 79 16.50 -24.68 12.41
C GLN A 79 15.05 -25.19 12.35
N ALA A 80 14.39 -25.35 13.50
CA ALA A 80 12.98 -25.71 13.55
C ALA A 80 12.08 -24.64 12.90
N LEU A 81 12.37 -23.36 13.15
CA LEU A 81 11.67 -22.25 12.49
C LEU A 81 11.89 -22.25 10.97
N CYS A 82 13.11 -22.53 10.47
CA CYS A 82 13.36 -22.66 9.03
C CYS A 82 12.51 -23.77 8.40
N VAL A 83 12.38 -24.92 9.09
CA VAL A 83 11.53 -26.03 8.63
C VAL A 83 10.06 -25.60 8.57
N LEU A 84 9.54 -24.97 9.63
CA LEU A 84 8.16 -24.49 9.68
C LEU A 84 7.88 -23.40 8.63
N ALA A 85 8.78 -22.43 8.47
CA ALA A 85 8.68 -21.38 7.45
C ALA A 85 8.63 -21.96 6.04
N ARG A 86 9.33 -23.07 5.78
CA ARG A 86 9.42 -23.67 4.45
C ARG A 86 8.28 -24.64 4.14
N PHE A 87 7.84 -25.42 5.12
CA PHE A 87 7.01 -26.61 4.88
C PHE A 87 5.67 -26.65 5.61
N ASP A 88 5.37 -25.74 6.54
CA ASP A 88 4.07 -25.79 7.21
C ASP A 88 2.92 -25.56 6.19
N PRO A 89 1.85 -26.38 6.21
CA PRO A 89 0.74 -26.24 5.26
C PRO A 89 0.00 -24.90 5.41
N SER A 90 0.00 -24.31 6.62
CA SER A 90 -0.68 -23.04 6.89
C SER A 90 0.23 -21.85 6.62
N SER A 91 -0.18 -20.98 5.69
CA SER A 91 0.51 -19.73 5.40
C SER A 91 0.62 -18.80 6.61
N ARG A 92 -0.32 -18.87 7.56
CA ARG A 92 -0.23 -18.13 8.84
C ARG A 92 0.90 -18.64 9.73
N VAL A 93 1.15 -19.95 9.74
CA VAL A 93 2.26 -20.54 10.49
C VAL A 93 3.58 -20.18 9.81
N ARG A 94 3.67 -20.32 8.48
CA ARG A 94 4.85 -19.89 7.70
C ARG A 94 5.18 -18.41 7.91
N ALA A 95 4.18 -17.53 7.83
CA ALA A 95 4.32 -16.09 8.09
C ALA A 95 4.86 -15.81 9.51
N THR A 96 4.34 -16.52 10.52
CA THR A 96 4.79 -16.38 11.92
C THR A 96 6.24 -16.87 12.06
N ALA A 97 6.61 -17.99 11.43
CA ALA A 97 7.98 -18.49 11.43
C ALA A 97 8.95 -17.49 10.78
N CYS A 98 8.61 -16.95 9.60
CA CYS A 98 9.41 -15.91 8.94
C CYS A 98 9.59 -14.65 9.81
N GLN A 99 8.51 -14.18 10.45
CA GLN A 99 8.57 -13.06 11.39
C GLN A 99 9.59 -13.30 12.50
N TYR A 100 9.56 -14.48 13.14
CA TYR A 100 10.50 -14.77 14.24
C TYR A 100 11.93 -15.02 13.76
N LEU A 101 12.13 -15.61 12.57
CA LEU A 101 13.45 -15.71 11.95
C LEU A 101 14.10 -14.33 11.76
N LEU A 102 13.33 -13.37 11.24
CA LEU A 102 13.79 -11.98 11.06
C LEU A 102 14.14 -11.30 12.39
N LYS A 103 13.33 -11.53 13.43
CA LYS A 103 13.60 -11.00 14.78
C LYS A 103 14.85 -11.59 15.42
N MET A 104 15.13 -12.87 15.17
CA MET A 104 16.28 -13.56 15.78
C MET A 104 17.60 -13.12 15.17
N ASP A 105 17.69 -13.01 13.85
CA ASP A 105 18.97 -12.73 13.17
C ASP A 105 19.24 -11.23 12.99
N GLY A 106 18.18 -10.42 12.94
CA GLY A 106 18.26 -9.04 12.46
C GLY A 106 18.67 -8.93 10.99
N LYS A 107 18.64 -10.04 10.24
CA LYS A 107 18.99 -10.16 8.81
C LYS A 107 17.99 -11.07 8.12
N VAL A 108 17.86 -10.91 6.80
CA VAL A 108 17.01 -11.77 5.98
C VAL A 108 17.88 -12.90 5.43
N SER A 109 17.58 -14.15 5.78
CA SER A 109 18.28 -15.31 5.22
C SER A 109 17.73 -15.69 3.85
N GLU A 110 18.49 -16.48 3.07
CA GLU A 110 18.03 -16.96 1.76
C GLU A 110 16.72 -17.74 1.86
N GLU A 111 16.49 -18.50 2.93
CA GLU A 111 15.22 -19.19 3.13
C GLU A 111 14.03 -18.23 3.24
N VAL A 112 14.22 -17.07 3.89
CA VAL A 112 13.19 -16.04 4.00
C VAL A 112 13.02 -15.31 2.66
N LEU A 113 14.11 -15.03 1.93
CA LEU A 113 14.04 -14.46 0.57
C LEU A 113 13.30 -15.39 -0.39
N ASP A 114 13.55 -16.69 -0.33
CA ASP A 114 12.81 -17.68 -1.12
C ASP A 114 11.32 -17.61 -0.83
N ARG A 115 10.92 -17.44 0.43
CA ARG A 115 9.50 -17.23 0.79
C ARG A 115 8.94 -15.93 0.24
N LEU A 116 9.71 -14.83 0.29
CA LEU A 116 9.30 -13.56 -0.32
C LEU A 116 9.02 -13.70 -1.82
N ARG A 117 9.75 -14.58 -2.52
CA ARG A 117 9.61 -14.78 -3.97
C ARG A 117 8.39 -15.62 -4.36
N VAL A 118 8.06 -16.68 -3.60
CA VAL A 118 7.10 -17.71 -4.07
C VAL A 118 5.93 -18.01 -3.14
N ASP A 119 5.97 -17.61 -1.87
CA ASP A 119 4.95 -17.98 -0.88
C ASP A 119 3.70 -17.11 -0.98
N ASP A 120 2.60 -17.44 -0.30
CA ASP A 120 1.34 -16.69 -0.30
C ASP A 120 1.52 -15.24 0.16
N SER A 121 0.60 -14.35 -0.26
CA SER A 121 0.73 -12.92 0.02
C SER A 121 0.82 -12.59 1.51
N ILE A 122 0.15 -13.34 2.39
CA ILE A 122 0.26 -13.15 3.85
C ILE A 122 1.68 -13.40 4.38
N VAL A 123 2.42 -14.34 3.80
CA VAL A 123 3.82 -14.62 4.17
C VAL A 123 4.72 -13.50 3.66
N ARG A 124 4.54 -13.09 2.40
CA ARG A 124 5.30 -11.98 1.79
C ARG A 124 5.07 -10.66 2.53
N GLN A 125 3.82 -10.36 2.90
CA GLN A 125 3.46 -9.21 3.72
C GLN A 125 4.15 -9.27 5.10
N ALA A 126 4.14 -10.44 5.76
CA ALA A 126 4.80 -10.59 7.06
C ALA A 126 6.32 -10.36 6.95
N ILE A 127 6.96 -10.86 5.89
CA ILE A 127 8.38 -10.63 5.64
C ILE A 127 8.66 -9.13 5.46
N LEU A 128 7.94 -8.43 4.58
CA LEU A 128 8.15 -7.01 4.33
C LEU A 128 7.85 -6.14 5.56
N THR A 129 6.88 -6.54 6.39
CA THR A 129 6.52 -5.82 7.62
C THR A 129 7.59 -5.94 8.70
N TRP A 130 8.23 -7.11 8.83
CA TRP A 130 9.15 -7.41 9.93
C TRP A 130 10.62 -7.35 9.54
N ALA A 131 10.95 -7.30 8.25
CA ALA A 131 12.32 -7.14 7.80
C ALA A 131 12.83 -5.73 8.16
N PRO A 132 14.05 -5.60 8.71
CA PRO A 132 14.67 -4.29 8.85
C PRO A 132 14.76 -3.57 7.47
N PRO A 133 14.64 -2.23 7.40
CA PRO A 133 14.58 -1.51 6.12
C PRO A 133 15.74 -1.77 5.15
N SER A 134 16.92 -2.13 5.67
CA SER A 134 18.12 -2.42 4.88
C SER A 134 18.45 -3.91 4.79
N ALA A 135 17.57 -4.80 5.29
CA ALA A 135 17.86 -6.23 5.31
C ALA A 135 17.51 -6.94 3.99
N ILE A 136 16.67 -6.31 3.15
CA ILE A 136 16.33 -6.81 1.82
C ILE A 136 16.98 -5.87 0.81
N GLU A 137 17.77 -6.45 -0.10
CA GLU A 137 18.40 -5.72 -1.18
C GLU A 137 17.38 -5.01 -2.07
N VAL A 138 17.74 -3.83 -2.59
CA VAL A 138 16.85 -3.03 -3.45
C VAL A 138 16.37 -3.82 -4.66
N ASP A 139 17.25 -4.62 -5.29
CA ASP A 139 16.89 -5.46 -6.43
C ASP A 139 15.84 -6.52 -6.09
N GLU A 140 15.85 -7.07 -4.88
CA GLU A 140 14.83 -8.04 -4.43
C GLU A 140 13.49 -7.35 -4.17
N LEU A 141 13.51 -6.17 -3.56
CA LEU A 141 12.30 -5.36 -3.36
C LEU A 141 11.68 -4.94 -4.70
N GLU A 142 12.49 -4.48 -5.65
CA GLU A 142 12.01 -4.10 -6.99
C GLU A 142 11.38 -5.29 -7.73
N ARG A 143 11.93 -6.50 -7.59
CA ARG A 143 11.30 -7.73 -8.13
C ARG A 143 9.99 -8.06 -7.42
N ALA A 144 9.95 -7.93 -6.10
CA ALA A 144 8.74 -8.17 -5.30
C ALA A 144 7.61 -7.18 -5.64
N PHE A 145 7.91 -6.01 -6.20
CA PHE A 145 6.89 -5.06 -6.64
C PHE A 145 5.99 -5.58 -7.79
N VAL A 146 6.39 -6.63 -8.51
CA VAL A 146 5.55 -7.25 -9.55
C VAL A 146 4.42 -8.12 -8.95
N ASP A 147 4.27 -8.12 -7.62
CA ASP A 147 3.23 -8.86 -6.92
C ASP A 147 1.81 -8.54 -7.42
N ARG A 148 0.93 -9.53 -7.39
CA ARG A 148 -0.49 -9.38 -7.72
C ARG A 148 -1.26 -8.67 -6.61
N ASP A 149 -0.85 -8.88 -5.35
CA ASP A 149 -1.46 -8.31 -4.16
C ASP A 149 -1.03 -6.85 -3.95
N GLU A 150 -2.01 -5.96 -3.87
CA GLU A 150 -1.80 -4.52 -3.66
C GLU A 150 -1.10 -4.21 -2.33
N ALA A 151 -1.40 -4.96 -1.26
CA ALA A 151 -0.80 -4.75 0.04
C ALA A 151 0.70 -5.08 0.02
N VAL A 152 1.09 -6.14 -0.72
CA VAL A 152 2.51 -6.46 -0.92
C VAL A 152 3.22 -5.34 -1.67
N ARG A 153 2.67 -4.86 -2.79
CA ARG A 153 3.27 -3.76 -3.56
C ARG A 153 3.39 -2.46 -2.74
N SER A 154 2.42 -2.19 -1.87
CA SER A 154 2.45 -1.03 -0.97
C SER A 154 3.58 -1.16 0.06
N LEU A 155 3.70 -2.32 0.71
CA LEU A 155 4.78 -2.60 1.66
C LEU A 155 6.17 -2.55 1.00
N VAL A 156 6.30 -3.02 -0.25
CA VAL A 156 7.56 -2.88 -1.01
C VAL A 156 7.97 -1.41 -1.14
N LEU A 157 7.03 -0.50 -1.47
CA LEU A 157 7.34 0.93 -1.56
C LEU A 157 7.69 1.54 -0.20
N GLU A 158 7.07 1.07 0.88
CA GLU A 158 7.43 1.46 2.24
C GLU A 158 8.84 1.01 2.60
N SER A 159 9.21 -0.24 2.32
CA SER A 159 10.55 -0.78 2.55
C SER A 159 11.61 -0.08 1.69
N LEU A 160 11.30 0.21 0.43
CA LEU A 160 12.23 0.93 -0.46
C LEU A 160 12.48 2.37 0.01
N GLY A 161 11.45 3.09 0.44
CA GLY A 161 11.54 4.46 0.93
C GLY A 161 12.39 5.37 0.02
N SER A 162 13.39 6.04 0.60
CA SER A 162 14.33 6.89 -0.15
C SER A 162 15.35 6.11 -0.99
N SER A 163 15.53 4.82 -0.75
CA SER A 163 16.49 3.96 -1.44
C SER A 163 16.00 3.47 -2.81
N ALA A 164 14.69 3.59 -3.13
CA ALA A 164 14.17 3.26 -4.45
C ALA A 164 14.96 3.99 -5.55
N ARG A 165 15.22 3.34 -6.69
CA ARG A 165 15.87 3.99 -7.84
C ARG A 165 14.87 4.86 -8.60
N THR A 166 15.26 6.10 -8.91
CA THR A 166 14.37 7.07 -9.57
C THR A 166 13.87 6.61 -10.94
N PRO A 167 14.72 6.03 -11.83
CA PRO A 167 14.24 5.49 -13.11
C PRO A 167 13.20 4.38 -12.92
N TRP A 168 13.47 3.45 -11.98
CA TRP A 168 12.55 2.35 -11.68
C TRP A 168 11.19 2.83 -11.19
N LEU A 169 11.11 3.86 -10.33
CA LEU A 169 9.84 4.44 -9.90
C LEU A 169 9.03 5.01 -11.07
N GLY A 170 9.70 5.59 -12.08
CA GLY A 170 9.04 6.09 -13.29
C GLY A 170 8.40 4.95 -14.09
N ASP A 171 9.16 3.87 -14.32
CA ASP A 171 8.67 2.69 -15.03
C ASP A 171 7.55 1.97 -14.25
N ALA A 172 7.67 1.88 -12.92
CA ALA A 172 6.66 1.32 -12.03
C ALA A 172 5.35 2.15 -12.08
N LEU A 173 5.46 3.48 -12.07
CA LEU A 173 4.31 4.39 -12.13
C LEU A 173 3.51 4.24 -13.43
N GLU A 174 4.20 4.01 -14.54
CA GLU A 174 3.59 3.84 -15.87
C GLU A 174 2.62 2.65 -15.90
N HIS A 175 2.98 1.55 -15.22
CA HIS A 175 2.29 0.27 -15.27
C HIS A 175 1.37 -0.01 -14.06
N GLU A 176 1.52 0.72 -12.95
CA GLU A 176 0.75 0.46 -11.73
C GLU A 176 -0.74 0.75 -11.93
N ARG A 177 -1.58 -0.19 -11.51
CA ARG A 177 -3.04 -0.19 -11.72
C ARG A 177 -3.79 0.32 -10.49
N SER A 178 -3.26 0.10 -9.30
CA SER A 178 -3.79 0.55 -8.02
C SER A 178 -3.62 2.06 -7.84
N ARG A 179 -4.70 2.74 -7.42
CA ARG A 179 -4.66 4.18 -7.14
C ARG A 179 -3.85 4.49 -5.87
N PRO A 180 -4.03 3.78 -4.74
CA PRO A 180 -3.16 3.91 -3.57
C PRO A 180 -1.67 3.76 -3.90
N VAL A 181 -1.29 2.71 -4.64
CA VAL A 181 0.12 2.44 -4.96
C VAL A 181 0.69 3.52 -5.89
N ARG A 182 -0.03 3.92 -6.96
CA ARG A 182 0.41 5.05 -7.82
C ARG A 182 0.67 6.32 -7.04
N ARG A 183 -0.25 6.67 -6.13
CA ARG A 183 -0.10 7.86 -5.29
C ARG A 183 1.19 7.76 -4.47
N ARG A 184 1.44 6.61 -3.85
CA ARG A 184 2.66 6.38 -3.08
C ARG A 184 3.93 6.50 -3.93
N ILE A 185 3.92 5.96 -5.15
CA ILE A 185 5.04 6.13 -6.10
C ILE A 185 5.30 7.60 -6.40
N VAL A 186 4.24 8.38 -6.69
CA VAL A 186 4.38 9.83 -6.94
C VAL A 186 4.93 10.57 -5.72
N GLU A 187 4.47 10.24 -4.51
CA GLU A 187 4.98 10.82 -3.26
C GLU A 187 6.48 10.53 -3.05
N LEU A 188 6.98 9.36 -3.48
CA LEU A 188 8.40 9.01 -3.44
C LEU A 188 9.22 9.67 -4.56
N LEU A 189 8.61 9.88 -5.74
CA LEU A 189 9.25 10.48 -6.91
C LEU A 189 9.45 11.99 -6.73
N VAL A 190 8.38 12.72 -6.39
CA VAL A 190 8.34 14.20 -6.43
C VAL A 190 9.46 14.91 -5.67
N PRO A 191 9.88 14.48 -4.46
CA PRO A 191 10.96 15.15 -3.73
C PRO A 191 12.34 15.06 -4.40
N ARG A 192 12.49 14.28 -5.49
CA ARG A 192 13.77 14.03 -6.17
C ARG A 192 13.96 15.01 -7.33
N ALA A 193 15.21 15.32 -7.65
CA ALA A 193 15.57 16.36 -8.63
C ALA A 193 14.84 16.25 -9.99
N ASP A 194 14.67 15.03 -10.51
CA ASP A 194 13.98 14.75 -11.78
C ASP A 194 12.59 14.13 -11.61
N GLY A 195 12.08 14.10 -10.39
CA GLY A 195 10.93 13.27 -10.04
C GLY A 195 9.62 13.70 -10.71
N VAL A 196 9.37 15.01 -10.73
CA VAL A 196 8.22 15.59 -11.43
C VAL A 196 8.28 15.27 -12.92
N ARG A 197 9.44 15.47 -13.57
CA ARG A 197 9.61 15.21 -15.00
C ARG A 197 9.33 13.75 -15.33
N LEU A 198 9.84 12.82 -14.53
CA LEU A 198 9.57 11.38 -14.72
C LEU A 198 8.09 11.03 -14.51
N ALA A 199 7.42 11.63 -13.53
CA ALA A 199 5.99 11.43 -13.32
C ALA A 199 5.15 11.91 -14.53
N LEU A 200 5.53 13.04 -15.14
CA LEU A 200 4.88 13.54 -16.36
C LEU A 200 5.13 12.63 -17.57
N VAL A 201 6.36 12.11 -17.72
CA VAL A 201 6.67 11.12 -18.78
C VAL A 201 5.86 9.85 -18.59
N ALA A 202 5.78 9.31 -17.37
CA ALA A 202 4.95 8.16 -17.05
C ALA A 202 3.46 8.43 -17.31
N ALA A 203 2.96 9.61 -16.93
CA ALA A 203 1.59 10.03 -17.21
C ALA A 203 1.29 10.07 -18.72
N HIS A 204 2.22 10.59 -19.53
CA HIS A 204 2.05 10.64 -20.98
C HIS A 204 1.91 9.25 -21.61
N ARG A 205 2.69 8.26 -21.13
CA ARG A 205 2.69 6.89 -21.67
C ARG A 205 1.61 5.98 -21.10
N SER A 206 1.16 6.24 -19.87
CA SER A 206 0.25 5.36 -19.15
C SER A 206 -1.22 5.50 -19.58
N PRO A 207 -1.98 4.40 -19.67
CA PRO A 207 -3.44 4.46 -19.78
C PRO A 207 -4.11 5.06 -18.52
N HIS A 208 -3.36 5.25 -17.43
CA HIS A 208 -3.82 5.83 -16.18
C HIS A 208 -3.41 7.31 -16.01
N ARG A 209 -3.09 8.01 -17.11
CA ARG A 209 -2.66 9.41 -17.15
C ARG A 209 -3.38 10.32 -16.15
N ALA A 210 -4.71 10.40 -16.21
CA ALA A 210 -5.49 11.29 -15.33
C ALA A 210 -5.24 11.00 -13.84
N LYS A 211 -5.11 9.73 -13.46
CA LYS A 211 -4.87 9.31 -12.07
C LYS A 211 -3.45 9.64 -11.61
N ILE A 212 -2.47 9.59 -12.52
CA ILE A 212 -1.09 9.99 -12.23
C ILE A 212 -1.02 11.52 -12.03
N LEU A 213 -1.66 12.29 -12.92
CA LEU A 213 -1.72 13.75 -12.79
C LEU A 213 -2.50 14.17 -11.53
N GLU A 214 -3.59 13.47 -11.18
CA GLU A 214 -4.29 13.67 -9.92
C GLU A 214 -3.38 13.44 -8.71
N ALA A 215 -2.63 12.34 -8.68
CA ALA A 215 -1.67 12.06 -7.62
C ALA A 215 -0.59 13.15 -7.54
N LEU A 216 -0.11 13.64 -8.69
CA LEU A 216 0.85 14.76 -8.74
C LEU A 216 0.24 16.06 -8.19
N GLY A 217 -1.02 16.36 -8.50
CA GLY A 217 -1.72 17.53 -7.96
C GLY A 217 -1.85 17.48 -6.43
N SER A 218 -1.93 16.27 -5.85
CA SER A 218 -2.01 16.09 -4.39
C SER A 218 -0.71 16.45 -3.64
N THR A 219 0.43 16.54 -4.34
CA THR A 219 1.71 16.95 -3.74
C THR A 219 1.92 18.46 -3.70
N LYS A 220 0.92 19.24 -4.13
CA LYS A 220 0.92 20.71 -4.17
C LYS A 220 1.98 21.34 -5.09
N VAL A 221 2.55 20.55 -6.00
CA VAL A 221 3.47 21.06 -7.03
C VAL A 221 2.70 21.93 -8.02
N ARG A 222 3.30 23.06 -8.42
CA ARG A 222 2.81 23.93 -9.50
C ARG A 222 3.81 23.95 -10.64
N LEU A 223 3.35 23.61 -11.83
CA LEU A 223 4.18 23.41 -13.00
C LEU A 223 4.00 24.53 -14.02
N PRO A 224 5.09 24.95 -14.70
CA PRO A 224 4.96 25.85 -15.83
C PRO A 224 4.16 25.19 -16.95
N TRP A 225 3.47 26.00 -17.76
CA TRP A 225 2.60 25.49 -18.82
C TRP A 225 3.37 24.64 -19.84
N SER A 226 4.61 25.02 -20.14
CA SER A 226 5.49 24.33 -21.08
C SER A 226 5.76 22.85 -20.71
N GLU A 227 5.79 22.51 -19.43
CA GLU A 227 5.98 21.12 -18.96
C GLU A 227 4.71 20.28 -19.10
N LEU A 228 3.53 20.92 -19.11
CA LEU A 228 2.24 20.25 -19.15
C LEU A 228 1.72 20.00 -20.57
N LEU A 229 2.29 20.64 -21.60
CA LEU A 229 1.83 20.55 -22.99
C LEU A 229 1.61 19.10 -23.45
N ASN A 230 2.64 18.25 -23.29
CA ASN A 230 2.60 16.86 -23.75
C ASN A 230 1.52 16.00 -23.07
N VAL A 231 1.13 16.33 -21.84
CA VAL A 231 0.07 15.60 -21.12
C VAL A 231 -1.31 16.20 -21.37
N ALA A 232 -1.38 17.51 -21.65
CA ALA A 232 -2.58 18.29 -21.89
C ALA A 232 -3.18 18.13 -23.30
N ASP A 233 -2.41 17.63 -24.27
CA ASP A 233 -2.85 17.34 -25.63
C ASP A 233 -3.99 16.29 -25.70
N HIS A 234 -4.12 15.45 -24.66
CA HIS A 234 -5.24 14.53 -24.56
C HIS A 234 -6.40 15.14 -23.78
N LEU A 235 -7.50 15.28 -24.49
CA LEU A 235 -8.56 16.21 -24.19
C LEU A 235 -9.71 15.57 -23.39
N SER A 236 -9.46 14.68 -22.42
CA SER A 236 -10.53 14.23 -21.51
C SER A 236 -10.79 15.26 -20.39
N LEU A 237 -12.01 15.29 -19.84
CA LEU A 237 -12.34 16.21 -18.73
C LEU A 237 -11.58 15.86 -17.44
N ASP A 238 -11.30 14.57 -17.20
CA ASP A 238 -10.47 14.15 -16.07
C ASP A 238 -9.03 14.70 -16.18
N ILE A 239 -8.42 14.61 -17.38
CA ILE A 239 -7.08 15.16 -17.62
C ILE A 239 -7.12 16.68 -17.48
N ALA A 240 -8.12 17.34 -18.05
CA ALA A 240 -8.26 18.79 -17.95
C ALA A 240 -8.33 19.26 -16.49
N ARG A 241 -9.11 18.58 -15.64
CA ARG A 241 -9.17 18.87 -14.19
C ARG A 241 -7.79 18.76 -13.55
N SER A 242 -7.07 17.67 -13.79
CA SER A 242 -5.74 17.48 -13.18
C SER A 242 -4.72 18.50 -13.70
N VAL A 243 -4.75 18.85 -14.98
CA VAL A 243 -3.88 19.88 -15.57
C VAL A 243 -4.16 21.24 -14.97
N LEU A 244 -5.43 21.65 -14.84
CA LEU A 244 -5.83 22.89 -14.17
C LEU A 244 -5.36 22.92 -12.70
N ALA A 245 -5.37 21.77 -12.03
CA ALA A 245 -4.89 21.63 -10.67
C ALA A 245 -3.37 21.54 -10.53
N LEU A 246 -2.61 21.50 -11.63
CA LEU A 246 -1.13 21.43 -11.63
C LEU A 246 -0.50 22.69 -12.21
N ALA A 247 -1.12 23.30 -13.22
CA ALA A 247 -0.56 24.43 -13.92
C ALA A 247 -0.50 25.69 -13.05
N ARG A 248 0.48 26.56 -13.33
CA ARG A 248 0.48 27.95 -12.89
C ARG A 248 -0.62 28.72 -13.64
N PRO A 249 -1.64 29.28 -12.94
CA PRO A 249 -2.80 29.94 -13.54
C PRO A 249 -2.50 30.92 -14.69
N GLU A 250 -1.46 31.72 -14.51
CA GLU A 250 -1.04 32.80 -15.40
C GLU A 250 -0.39 32.32 -16.69
N GLU A 251 0.15 31.09 -16.71
CA GLU A 251 0.90 30.56 -17.85
C GLU A 251 0.04 29.73 -18.83
N ILE A 252 -1.16 29.29 -18.42
CA ILE A 252 -1.98 28.36 -19.22
C ILE A 252 -2.37 28.99 -20.55
N ASP A 253 -2.38 28.25 -21.65
CA ASP A 253 -2.83 28.80 -22.93
C ASP A 253 -4.35 29.10 -22.93
N SER A 254 -4.74 30.28 -23.41
CA SER A 254 -6.14 30.70 -23.44
C SER A 254 -6.99 29.90 -24.43
N ALA A 255 -6.42 29.44 -25.55
CA ALA A 255 -7.14 28.61 -26.50
C ALA A 255 -7.42 27.22 -25.91
N TRP A 256 -6.46 26.65 -25.16
CA TRP A 256 -6.66 25.40 -24.42
C TRP A 256 -7.77 25.52 -23.35
N LEU A 257 -7.80 26.62 -22.59
CA LEU A 257 -8.89 26.88 -21.62
C LEU A 257 -10.26 26.95 -22.30
N MET A 258 -10.36 27.64 -23.44
CA MET A 258 -11.60 27.71 -24.21
C MET A 258 -12.04 26.34 -24.74
N GLY A 259 -11.13 25.56 -25.32
CA GLY A 259 -11.45 24.21 -25.79
C GLY A 259 -11.89 23.27 -24.66
N THR A 260 -11.35 23.47 -23.47
CA THR A 260 -11.75 22.74 -22.25
C THR A 260 -13.18 23.10 -21.82
N LEU A 261 -13.54 24.38 -21.83
CA LEU A 261 -14.90 24.85 -21.55
C LEU A 261 -15.92 24.31 -22.54
N GLU A 262 -15.60 24.33 -23.82
CA GLU A 262 -16.47 23.84 -24.88
C GLU A 262 -16.78 22.36 -24.73
N ARG A 263 -15.78 21.58 -24.29
CA ARG A 263 -15.97 20.16 -24.01
C ARG A 263 -16.84 19.91 -22.80
N ALA A 264 -16.60 20.63 -21.70
CA ALA A 264 -17.46 20.56 -20.52
C ALA A 264 -18.91 20.91 -20.86
N ALA A 265 -19.12 21.89 -21.74
CA ALA A 265 -20.43 22.27 -22.24
C ALA A 265 -21.08 21.21 -23.16
N SER A 266 -20.26 20.42 -23.85
CA SER A 266 -20.72 19.37 -24.77
C SER A 266 -21.13 18.08 -24.04
N ASP A 267 -20.55 17.82 -22.87
CA ASP A 267 -20.93 16.70 -22.00
C ASP A 267 -21.19 17.17 -20.55
N PRO A 268 -22.30 17.88 -20.30
CA PRO A 268 -22.61 18.43 -18.98
C PRO A 268 -22.96 17.34 -17.95
N ARG A 269 -23.14 16.08 -18.38
CA ARG A 269 -23.42 14.95 -17.48
C ARG A 269 -22.14 14.34 -16.91
N HIS A 270 -20.98 14.65 -17.48
CA HIS A 270 -19.71 14.19 -16.96
C HIS A 270 -19.48 14.73 -15.54
N PRO A 271 -19.06 13.91 -14.55
CA PRO A 271 -18.83 14.35 -13.17
C PRO A 271 -17.88 15.54 -13.06
N GLU A 272 -16.92 15.60 -13.98
CA GLU A 272 -15.91 16.66 -14.03
C GLU A 272 -16.27 17.88 -14.89
N ALA A 273 -17.38 17.89 -15.63
CA ALA A 273 -17.73 19.01 -16.50
C ALA A 273 -17.87 20.32 -15.72
N ARG A 274 -18.62 20.29 -14.61
CA ARG A 274 -18.82 21.45 -13.75
C ARG A 274 -17.53 21.99 -13.13
N PRO A 275 -16.74 21.22 -12.35
CA PRO A 275 -15.53 21.75 -11.71
C PRO A 275 -14.50 22.24 -12.73
N VAL A 276 -14.39 21.58 -13.88
CA VAL A 276 -13.52 22.02 -14.98
C VAL A 276 -14.01 23.34 -15.56
N ALA A 277 -15.32 23.49 -15.82
CA ALA A 277 -15.87 24.71 -16.38
C ALA A 277 -15.74 25.91 -15.42
N GLU A 278 -16.00 25.70 -14.12
CA GLU A 278 -15.84 26.74 -13.10
C GLU A 278 -14.37 27.21 -13.00
N ALA A 279 -13.41 26.27 -12.95
CA ALA A 279 -11.99 26.60 -12.89
C ALA A 279 -11.48 27.30 -14.16
N ALA A 280 -11.85 26.79 -15.35
CA ALA A 280 -11.41 27.38 -16.61
C ALA A 280 -12.00 28.78 -16.84
N LEU A 281 -13.27 29.00 -16.48
CA LEU A 281 -13.90 30.31 -16.57
C LEU A 281 -13.21 31.32 -15.64
N ALA A 282 -12.96 30.95 -14.38
CA ALA A 282 -12.30 31.83 -13.41
C ALA A 282 -10.92 32.30 -13.92
N LEU A 283 -10.14 31.40 -14.51
CA LEU A 283 -8.83 31.71 -15.09
C LEU A 283 -8.92 32.64 -16.30
N LEU A 284 -9.91 32.48 -17.17
CA LEU A 284 -10.13 33.35 -18.31
C LEU A 284 -10.63 34.74 -17.90
N GLU A 285 -11.52 34.83 -16.92
CA GLU A 285 -12.04 36.12 -16.45
C GLU A 285 -10.96 36.99 -15.81
N GLY A 286 -10.01 36.36 -15.09
CA GLY A 286 -8.86 37.03 -14.49
C GLY A 286 -7.84 37.62 -15.48
N ARG A 287 -7.93 37.28 -16.77
CA ARG A 287 -7.01 37.81 -17.80
C ARG A 287 -7.50 39.15 -18.33
N THR A 288 -6.71 40.20 -18.13
CA THR A 288 -6.99 41.55 -18.63
C THR A 288 -6.76 41.70 -20.13
N SER A 289 -5.89 40.87 -20.71
CA SER A 289 -5.54 40.89 -22.13
C SER A 289 -6.57 40.23 -23.06
N LEU A 290 -7.56 39.52 -22.52
CA LEU A 290 -8.59 38.86 -23.33
C LEU A 290 -9.67 39.85 -23.77
N GLY A 291 -9.98 39.84 -25.07
CA GLY A 291 -11.08 40.62 -25.65
C GLY A 291 -12.45 40.24 -25.09
N ALA A 292 -13.38 41.20 -25.10
CA ALA A 292 -14.73 41.02 -24.55
C ALA A 292 -15.47 39.81 -25.14
N ASP A 293 -15.32 39.58 -26.44
CA ASP A 293 -15.98 38.47 -27.15
C ASP A 293 -15.56 37.09 -26.63
N VAL A 294 -14.29 36.92 -26.28
CA VAL A 294 -13.77 35.67 -25.70
C VAL A 294 -14.40 35.43 -24.34
N LYS A 295 -14.52 36.47 -23.50
CA LYS A 295 -15.15 36.37 -22.18
C LYS A 295 -16.65 36.04 -22.27
N VAL A 296 -17.36 36.66 -23.22
CA VAL A 296 -18.77 36.35 -23.49
C VAL A 296 -18.95 34.90 -23.93
N ARG A 297 -18.11 34.42 -24.86
CA ARG A 297 -18.12 33.03 -25.31
C ARG A 297 -17.82 32.05 -24.17
N ALA A 298 -16.82 32.36 -23.34
CA ALA A 298 -16.45 31.53 -22.19
C ALA A 298 -17.62 31.35 -21.21
N ARG A 299 -18.31 32.45 -20.87
CA ARG A 299 -19.52 32.43 -20.01
C ARG A 299 -20.62 31.57 -20.61
N GLY A 300 -20.92 31.75 -21.90
CA GLY A 300 -21.94 30.94 -22.57
C GLY A 300 -21.63 29.43 -22.57
N CYS A 301 -20.34 29.04 -22.63
CA CYS A 301 -19.95 27.65 -22.49
C CYS A 301 -20.13 27.15 -21.05
N ALA A 302 -19.67 27.92 -20.05
CA ALA A 302 -19.81 27.55 -18.65
C ALA A 302 -21.29 27.42 -18.23
N GLU A 303 -22.18 28.30 -18.69
CA GLU A 303 -23.61 28.22 -18.41
C GLU A 303 -24.26 26.94 -18.97
N ARG A 304 -23.78 26.42 -20.11
CA ARG A 304 -24.24 25.14 -20.64
C ARG A 304 -23.69 23.94 -19.87
N ALA A 305 -22.45 24.04 -19.39
CA ALA A 305 -21.83 23.01 -18.55
C ALA A 305 -22.43 22.94 -17.13
N ILE A 306 -23.05 24.03 -16.66
CA ILE A 306 -23.57 24.19 -15.30
C ILE A 306 -25.08 24.43 -15.36
N PRO A 307 -25.94 23.38 -15.33
CA PRO A 307 -27.38 23.54 -15.48
C PRO A 307 -27.98 24.53 -14.47
N ARG A 308 -28.70 25.54 -15.00
CA ARG A 308 -29.45 26.51 -14.20
C ARG A 308 -30.55 25.76 -13.42
N GLY A 309 -30.38 25.68 -12.10
CA GLY A 309 -31.26 24.91 -11.20
C GLY A 309 -30.53 24.35 -9.98
N THR A 310 -29.23 24.05 -10.12
CA THR A 310 -28.33 23.91 -8.99
C THR A 310 -27.80 25.28 -8.59
N ALA A 311 -28.63 26.07 -7.89
CA ALA A 311 -28.19 27.31 -7.25
C ALA A 311 -27.05 26.98 -6.27
N LEU A 312 -25.81 27.20 -6.69
CA LEU A 312 -24.64 27.03 -5.85
C LEU A 312 -24.28 28.42 -5.33
N ALA A 313 -24.35 28.56 -4.01
CA ALA A 313 -23.82 29.71 -3.31
C ALA A 313 -22.34 29.88 -3.70
N VAL A 314 -22.06 30.78 -4.63
CA VAL A 314 -20.69 31.21 -4.95
C VAL A 314 -20.21 32.01 -3.75
N ARG A 315 -19.75 31.30 -2.70
CA ARG A 315 -18.95 31.89 -1.65
C ARG A 315 -17.55 32.11 -2.22
N ASN A 316 -17.15 33.38 -2.19
CA ASN A 316 -15.82 33.90 -2.50
C ASN A 316 -14.69 32.90 -2.16
N PHE A 317 -14.15 32.23 -3.17
CA PHE A 317 -12.82 31.62 -3.09
C PHE A 317 -11.81 32.77 -3.23
N ARG A 318 -11.16 33.12 -2.12
CA ARG A 318 -9.88 33.84 -2.08
C ARG A 318 -8.80 32.85 -1.70
#